data_AF-A0A9D8B4E0-F1
#
_entry.id   AF-A0A9D8B4E0-F1
#
_cell.length_a   1.000
_cell.length_b   1.000
_cell.length_c   1.000
_cell.angle_alpha   90.00
_cell.angle_beta   90.00
_cell.angle_gamma   90.00
#
_symmetry.space_group_name_H-M   'P 1'
#
loop_
_entity.id
_entity.type
_entity.pdbx_description
1 polymer ?
#
loop_
_entity_poly.entity_id
_entity_poly.type
_entity_poly.pdbx_seq_one_letter_code
_entity_poly.pdbx_strand_id
1 'polypeptide(L)'
;MSTNSSFNTAGSWTNEGTFVANAGTITLNGTSAQSIGGTGATTFNNLTLNNSSGATLGNNVTVSNTLTLTSGDLNTGSNTLTLGSEATVAGTGDVVGNVQRAHTFTADKNYQFNNAQALIRFKSVTNGAPPSITVNLVKSKPTGLDTAVARTYSITTNDISSYNAEDLHLGYQDSETTGMTEANLRAWRHNGSRWVLQTGGVDTTNNYVYARDVTAFSDWAITDNGGPTAVTLSTFNARADAPSALPFVGIGALIALGAGAWWTRRRA
;
A
#
# COMPACT_ATOMS: atom_id res chain seq x y z
N MET A 1 -17.74 22.54 -32.87
CA MET A 1 -18.55 21.92 -31.80
C MET A 1 -17.75 20.76 -31.24
N SER A 2 -17.12 20.91 -30.07
CA SER A 2 -16.44 19.80 -29.39
C SER A 2 -17.52 18.98 -28.70
N THR A 3 -17.94 17.87 -29.30
CA THR A 3 -18.93 16.99 -28.69
C THR A 3 -18.23 16.11 -27.67
N ASN A 4 -18.69 16.24 -26.42
CA ASN A 4 -18.35 15.42 -25.27
C ASN A 4 -18.90 13.98 -25.47
N SER A 5 -18.39 13.30 -26.50
CA SER A 5 -18.96 12.07 -27.05
C SER A 5 -18.42 10.90 -26.24
N SER A 6 -19.25 10.36 -25.34
CA SER A 6 -18.95 9.09 -24.69
C SER A 6 -19.27 7.93 -25.63
N PHE A 7 -18.46 6.89 -25.60
CA PHE A 7 -18.58 5.74 -26.49
C PHE A 7 -18.42 4.45 -25.70
N ASN A 8 -19.34 3.50 -25.94
CA ASN A 8 -19.30 2.18 -25.32
C ASN A 8 -18.94 1.15 -26.40
N THR A 9 -18.04 0.22 -26.07
CA THR A 9 -17.69 -0.89 -26.95
C THR A 9 -17.76 -2.22 -26.21
N ALA A 10 -18.54 -3.14 -26.79
CA ALA A 10 -18.60 -4.53 -26.35
C ALA A 10 -17.43 -5.38 -26.90
N GLY A 11 -16.75 -4.90 -27.93
CA GLY A 11 -15.56 -5.53 -28.52
C GLY A 11 -14.26 -4.82 -28.11
N SER A 12 -13.12 -5.42 -28.42
CA SER A 12 -11.81 -4.81 -28.15
C SER A 12 -11.66 -3.42 -28.77
N TRP A 13 -10.97 -2.53 -28.07
CA TRP A 13 -10.55 -1.24 -28.61
C TRP A 13 -9.30 -1.43 -29.46
N THR A 14 -9.33 -0.95 -30.70
CA THR A 14 -8.17 -0.98 -31.60
C THR A 14 -7.98 0.40 -32.21
N ASN A 15 -6.83 1.02 -31.97
CA ASN A 15 -6.47 2.31 -32.58
C ASN A 15 -5.37 2.10 -33.63
N GLU A 16 -5.73 2.16 -34.91
CA GLU A 16 -4.78 2.03 -36.04
C GLU A 16 -4.36 3.38 -36.65
N GLY A 17 -4.63 4.49 -35.95
CA GLY A 17 -4.32 5.82 -36.45
C GLY A 17 -4.29 6.88 -35.36
N THR A 18 -4.79 8.07 -35.68
CA THR A 18 -4.89 9.17 -34.72
C THR A 18 -6.20 9.10 -33.97
N PHE A 19 -6.14 8.90 -32.65
CA PHE A 19 -7.28 9.02 -31.77
C PHE A 19 -7.20 10.34 -30.99
N VAL A 20 -8.26 11.14 -31.06
CA VAL A 20 -8.41 12.39 -30.30
C VAL A 20 -9.52 12.22 -29.28
N ALA A 21 -9.17 12.04 -28.01
CA ALA A 21 -10.13 11.69 -26.96
C ALA A 21 -11.17 12.77 -26.65
N ASN A 22 -10.87 14.05 -26.92
CA ASN A 22 -11.66 15.19 -26.44
C ASN A 22 -11.98 15.06 -24.94
N ALA A 23 -13.15 15.47 -24.47
CA ALA A 23 -13.56 15.34 -23.07
C ALA A 23 -14.32 14.02 -22.76
N GLY A 24 -14.51 13.15 -23.77
CA GLY A 24 -15.40 11.99 -23.69
C GLY A 24 -14.88 10.83 -22.84
N THR A 25 -15.78 9.88 -22.56
CA THR A 25 -15.48 8.63 -21.86
C THR A 25 -15.57 7.45 -22.81
N ILE A 26 -14.53 6.60 -22.84
CA ILE A 26 -14.59 5.31 -23.50
C ILE A 26 -14.94 4.25 -22.46
N THR A 27 -15.98 3.45 -22.71
CA THR A 27 -16.41 2.36 -21.83
C THR A 27 -16.19 1.01 -22.53
N LEU A 28 -15.40 0.15 -21.90
CA LEU A 28 -15.29 -1.26 -22.26
C LEU A 28 -16.34 -2.05 -21.47
N ASN A 29 -17.38 -2.54 -22.15
CA ASN A 29 -18.53 -3.20 -21.52
C ASN A 29 -18.94 -4.50 -22.22
N GLY A 30 -17.96 -5.22 -22.77
CA GLY A 30 -18.15 -6.55 -23.34
C GLY A 30 -18.47 -7.60 -22.29
N THR A 31 -18.78 -8.81 -22.76
CA THR A 31 -18.99 -10.00 -21.91
C THR A 31 -17.82 -10.97 -21.94
N SER A 32 -17.01 -10.94 -23.01
CA SER A 32 -15.74 -11.66 -23.13
C SER A 32 -14.58 -10.75 -22.77
N ALA A 33 -13.42 -11.32 -22.42
CA ALA A 33 -12.21 -10.53 -22.15
C ALA A 33 -11.90 -9.60 -23.34
N GLN A 34 -11.72 -8.30 -23.06
CA GLN A 34 -11.42 -7.29 -24.07
C GLN A 34 -9.92 -6.99 -24.11
N SER A 35 -9.48 -6.36 -25.21
CA SER A 35 -8.14 -5.79 -25.31
C SER A 35 -8.18 -4.33 -25.72
N ILE A 36 -7.16 -3.58 -25.34
CA ILE A 36 -6.86 -2.24 -25.87
C ILE A 36 -5.57 -2.36 -26.66
N GLY A 37 -5.65 -2.26 -27.98
CA GLY A 37 -4.53 -2.50 -28.89
C GLY A 37 -4.49 -1.54 -30.07
N GLY A 38 -3.73 -1.95 -31.08
CA GLY A 38 -3.50 -1.23 -32.33
C GLY A 38 -2.11 -0.61 -32.40
N THR A 39 -1.75 -0.11 -33.57
CA THR A 39 -0.44 0.49 -33.82
C THR A 39 -0.33 1.96 -33.40
N GLY A 40 -1.47 2.64 -33.24
CA GLY A 40 -1.54 4.05 -32.83
C GLY A 40 -1.43 4.26 -31.33
N ALA A 41 -0.74 5.33 -30.93
CA ALA A 41 -0.70 5.75 -29.52
C ALA A 41 -2.11 6.04 -29.01
N THR A 42 -2.49 5.45 -27.88
CA THR A 42 -3.83 5.60 -27.31
C THR A 42 -3.78 6.40 -26.02
N THR A 43 -4.41 7.57 -26.04
CA THR A 43 -4.66 8.41 -24.87
C THR A 43 -6.15 8.56 -24.73
N PHE A 44 -6.73 8.05 -23.65
CA PHE A 44 -8.11 8.32 -23.26
C PHE A 44 -8.17 9.56 -22.39
N ASN A 45 -9.27 10.32 -22.50
CA ASN A 45 -9.56 11.35 -21.52
C ASN A 45 -10.12 10.70 -20.25
N ASN A 46 -11.23 9.96 -20.39
CA ASN A 46 -11.71 9.04 -19.36
C ASN A 46 -11.83 7.62 -19.94
N LEU A 47 -11.53 6.61 -19.11
CA LEU A 47 -11.69 5.20 -19.43
C LEU A 47 -12.52 4.53 -18.33
N THR A 48 -13.56 3.80 -18.73
CA THR A 48 -14.35 2.95 -17.84
C THR A 48 -14.19 1.49 -18.27
N LEU A 49 -13.77 0.64 -17.35
CA LEU A 49 -13.85 -0.81 -17.50
C LEU A 49 -15.06 -1.32 -16.70
N ASN A 50 -16.04 -1.86 -17.42
CA ASN A 50 -17.23 -2.48 -16.86
C ASN A 50 -17.46 -3.85 -17.52
N ASN A 51 -16.49 -4.74 -17.35
CA ASN A 51 -16.49 -6.07 -17.94
C ASN A 51 -15.84 -7.04 -16.95
N SER A 52 -16.62 -7.95 -16.36
CA SER A 52 -16.14 -8.91 -15.35
C SER A 52 -15.07 -9.87 -15.87
N SER A 53 -14.99 -10.09 -17.19
CA SER A 53 -13.91 -10.85 -17.82
C SER A 53 -12.61 -10.07 -17.95
N GLY A 54 -12.61 -8.78 -17.59
CA GLY A 54 -11.47 -7.89 -17.60
C GLY A 54 -11.08 -7.37 -18.98
N ALA A 55 -10.03 -6.55 -18.99
CA ALA A 55 -9.38 -6.08 -20.20
C ALA A 55 -7.86 -6.21 -20.11
N THR A 56 -7.18 -6.32 -21.25
CA THR A 56 -5.71 -6.36 -21.31
C THR A 56 -5.15 -5.30 -22.24
N LEU A 57 -4.10 -4.60 -21.81
CA LEU A 57 -3.35 -3.67 -22.65
C LEU A 57 -2.44 -4.44 -23.62
N GLY A 58 -2.60 -4.16 -24.92
CA GLY A 58 -1.70 -4.60 -25.99
C GLY A 58 -0.56 -3.61 -26.28
N ASN A 59 -0.66 -2.37 -25.79
CA ASN A 59 0.34 -1.31 -25.91
C ASN A 59 0.29 -0.39 -24.68
N ASN A 60 1.26 0.52 -24.55
CA ASN A 60 1.21 1.57 -23.54
C ASN A 60 0.00 2.49 -23.78
N VAL A 61 -0.71 2.85 -22.71
CA VAL A 61 -1.93 3.65 -22.74
C VAL A 61 -1.84 4.78 -21.73
N THR A 62 -2.37 5.95 -22.09
CA THR A 62 -2.53 7.06 -21.14
C THR A 62 -4.01 7.27 -20.82
N VAL A 63 -4.34 7.54 -19.55
CA VAL A 63 -5.62 8.08 -19.11
C VAL A 63 -5.39 9.43 -18.46
N SER A 64 -5.85 10.49 -19.12
CA SER A 64 -5.55 11.87 -18.70
C SER A 64 -6.33 12.32 -17.47
N ASN A 65 -7.56 11.83 -17.29
CA ASN A 65 -8.48 12.29 -16.25
C ASN A 65 -9.00 11.12 -15.40
N THR A 66 -10.16 10.52 -15.69
CA THR A 66 -10.71 9.47 -14.79
C THR A 66 -10.54 8.06 -15.37
N LEU A 67 -9.96 7.17 -14.58
CA LEU A 67 -10.03 5.71 -14.76
C LEU A 67 -11.09 5.15 -13.81
N THR A 68 -12.13 4.51 -14.35
CA THR A 68 -13.18 3.85 -13.55
C THR A 68 -13.13 2.34 -13.76
N LEU A 69 -12.91 1.57 -12.71
CA LEU A 69 -12.86 0.10 -12.72
C LEU A 69 -14.11 -0.44 -12.01
N THR A 70 -15.24 -0.44 -12.71
CA THR A 70 -16.53 -0.85 -12.16
C THR A 70 -16.63 -2.37 -12.02
N SER A 71 -16.08 -3.12 -12.98
CA SER A 71 -16.09 -4.58 -12.97
C SER A 71 -14.93 -5.14 -13.78
N GLY A 72 -14.27 -6.15 -13.23
CA GLY A 72 -13.09 -6.79 -13.79
C GLY A 72 -11.81 -5.99 -13.57
N ASP A 73 -10.69 -6.66 -13.83
CA ASP A 73 -9.36 -6.07 -13.73
C ASP A 73 -8.85 -5.61 -15.10
N LEU A 74 -8.08 -4.53 -15.09
CA LEU A 74 -7.29 -4.10 -16.23
C LEU A 74 -5.86 -4.67 -16.10
N ASN A 75 -5.51 -5.63 -16.95
CA ASN A 75 -4.19 -6.22 -17.00
C ASN A 75 -3.28 -5.42 -17.93
N THR A 76 -2.14 -4.97 -17.42
CA THR A 76 -1.17 -4.21 -18.23
C THR A 76 -0.17 -5.12 -18.97
N GLY A 77 0.00 -6.37 -18.51
CA GLY A 77 1.01 -7.28 -19.06
C GLY A 77 2.41 -6.67 -18.95
N SER A 78 3.13 -6.57 -20.07
CA SER A 78 4.41 -5.88 -20.16
C SER A 78 4.30 -4.37 -20.41
N ASN A 79 3.09 -3.86 -20.63
CA ASN A 79 2.84 -2.46 -20.96
C ASN A 79 2.68 -1.61 -19.68
N THR A 80 2.60 -0.30 -19.88
CA THR A 80 2.37 0.69 -18.82
C THR A 80 1.08 1.44 -19.06
N LEU A 81 0.27 1.57 -18.01
CA LEU A 81 -0.81 2.53 -17.94
C LEU A 81 -0.29 3.82 -17.31
N THR A 82 -0.29 4.93 -18.05
CA THR A 82 0.10 6.24 -17.55
C THR A 82 -1.13 7.03 -17.12
N LEU A 83 -1.11 7.54 -15.88
CA LEU A 83 -2.15 8.43 -15.35
C LEU A 83 -1.67 9.89 -15.42
N GLY A 84 -2.54 10.79 -15.88
CA GLY A 84 -2.29 12.24 -15.91
C GLY A 84 -2.13 12.85 -14.51
N SER A 85 -1.61 14.07 -14.41
CA SER A 85 -1.26 14.69 -13.11
C SER A 85 -2.44 14.87 -12.15
N GLU A 86 -3.63 15.13 -12.70
CA GLU A 86 -4.89 15.27 -11.96
C GLU A 86 -5.76 14.01 -12.04
N ALA A 87 -5.25 12.94 -12.65
CA ALA A 87 -6.07 11.76 -12.91
C ALA A 87 -6.54 11.09 -11.61
N THR A 88 -7.75 10.56 -11.64
CA THR A 88 -8.39 9.86 -10.51
C THR A 88 -8.68 8.41 -10.88
N VAL A 89 -8.70 7.54 -9.88
CA VAL A 89 -9.04 6.12 -10.02
C VAL A 89 -10.23 5.82 -9.12
N ALA A 90 -11.28 5.23 -9.69
CA ALA A 90 -12.53 4.95 -9.03
C ALA A 90 -13.00 3.51 -9.29
N GLY A 91 -13.97 3.05 -8.50
CA GLY A 91 -14.50 1.68 -8.56
C GLY A 91 -13.75 0.72 -7.63
N THR A 92 -13.99 -0.58 -7.83
CA THR A 92 -13.54 -1.66 -6.94
C THR A 92 -12.56 -2.62 -7.61
N GLY A 93 -12.39 -2.52 -8.93
CA GLY A 93 -11.42 -3.33 -9.67
C GLY A 93 -9.99 -2.84 -9.52
N ASP A 94 -9.05 -3.62 -10.03
CA ASP A 94 -7.62 -3.30 -10.01
C ASP A 94 -7.05 -3.13 -11.42
N VAL A 95 -6.01 -2.30 -11.52
CA VAL A 95 -5.01 -2.40 -12.57
C VAL A 95 -3.92 -3.37 -12.10
N VAL A 96 -3.85 -4.54 -12.72
CA VAL A 96 -2.82 -5.54 -12.44
C VAL A 96 -1.62 -5.28 -13.36
N GLY A 97 -0.47 -5.04 -12.75
CA GLY A 97 0.80 -4.64 -13.37
C GLY A 97 1.09 -3.13 -13.27
N ASN A 98 1.72 -2.53 -14.27
CA ASN A 98 2.38 -1.22 -14.16
C ASN A 98 1.41 -0.03 -14.33
N VAL A 99 1.29 0.79 -13.29
CA VAL A 99 0.70 2.14 -13.37
C VAL A 99 1.77 3.18 -13.11
N GLN A 100 1.96 4.12 -14.04
CA GLN A 100 2.95 5.19 -13.94
C GLN A 100 2.29 6.56 -13.85
N ARG A 101 2.90 7.45 -13.06
CA ARG A 101 2.71 8.90 -13.11
C ARG A 101 4.03 9.56 -13.42
N ALA A 102 4.10 10.35 -14.50
CA ALA A 102 5.30 11.00 -14.98
C ALA A 102 5.09 12.52 -15.06
N HIS A 103 5.05 13.18 -13.91
CA HIS A 103 4.86 14.61 -13.75
C HIS A 103 5.49 15.07 -12.43
N THR A 104 5.67 16.38 -12.25
CA THR A 104 6.12 16.92 -10.96
C THR A 104 5.14 16.54 -9.85
N PHE A 105 5.65 15.95 -8.78
CA PHE A 105 4.88 15.66 -7.58
C PHE A 105 4.97 16.84 -6.61
N THR A 106 3.86 17.13 -5.95
CA THR A 106 3.77 18.14 -4.90
C THR A 106 3.37 17.49 -3.58
N ALA A 107 3.71 18.15 -2.48
CA ALA A 107 3.20 17.80 -1.16
C ALA A 107 1.67 17.94 -1.11
N ASP A 108 1.06 17.30 -0.11
CA ASP A 108 -0.33 17.46 0.28
C ASP A 108 -1.38 17.08 -0.78
N LYS A 109 -0.98 16.25 -1.75
CA LYS A 109 -1.87 15.73 -2.79
C LYS A 109 -1.84 14.21 -2.82
N ASN A 110 -3.02 13.62 -3.00
CA ASN A 110 -3.17 12.18 -3.16
C ASN A 110 -2.95 11.80 -4.62
N TYR A 111 -2.04 10.88 -4.86
CA TYR A 111 -1.78 10.30 -6.18
C TYR A 111 -2.20 8.84 -6.17
N GLN A 112 -3.35 8.53 -6.78
CA GLN A 112 -3.85 7.15 -6.91
C GLN A 112 -3.16 6.41 -8.06
N PHE A 113 -2.99 5.10 -7.93
CA PHE A 113 -2.36 4.23 -8.93
C PHE A 113 -3.27 3.07 -9.33
N ASN A 114 -3.00 1.86 -8.83
CA ASN A 114 -3.60 0.63 -9.35
C ASN A 114 -5.07 0.46 -9.02
N ASN A 115 -5.57 1.10 -7.95
CA ASN A 115 -6.97 1.11 -7.59
C ASN A 115 -7.27 2.38 -6.78
N ALA A 116 -8.54 2.59 -6.43
CA ALA A 116 -8.97 3.79 -5.71
C ALA A 116 -8.29 3.97 -4.34
N GLN A 117 -7.81 2.87 -3.73
CA GLN A 117 -7.22 2.84 -2.39
C GLN A 117 -5.69 2.69 -2.38
N ALA A 118 -5.07 2.48 -3.55
CA ALA A 118 -3.61 2.43 -3.70
C ALA A 118 -3.11 3.83 -4.08
N LEU A 119 -2.64 4.59 -3.09
CA LEU A 119 -2.22 5.98 -3.28
C LEU A 119 -0.96 6.33 -2.50
N ILE A 120 -0.31 7.41 -2.96
CA ILE A 120 0.82 8.05 -2.28
C ILE A 120 0.44 9.51 -2.03
N ARG A 121 0.62 9.98 -0.80
CA ARG A 121 0.55 11.40 -0.42
C ARG A 121 1.89 11.83 0.17
N PHE A 122 2.51 12.83 -0.44
CA PHE A 122 3.80 13.35 0.03
C PHE A 122 3.60 14.43 1.09
N LYS A 123 4.41 14.36 2.16
CA LYS A 123 4.71 15.51 3.01
C LYS A 123 5.74 16.42 2.37
N SER A 124 6.73 15.81 1.72
CA SER A 124 7.79 16.50 0.98
C SER A 124 8.28 15.62 -0.16
N VAL A 125 8.70 16.25 -1.25
CA VAL A 125 9.24 15.57 -2.43
C VAL A 125 10.16 16.52 -3.19
N THR A 126 11.34 16.03 -3.58
CA THR A 126 12.31 16.75 -4.40
C THR A 126 12.39 16.08 -5.77
N ASN A 127 11.86 16.77 -6.77
CA ASN A 127 11.77 16.29 -8.14
C ASN A 127 13.02 16.68 -8.95
N GLY A 128 13.56 15.73 -9.72
CA GLY A 128 14.46 15.96 -10.85
C GLY A 128 13.68 16.13 -12.16
N ALA A 129 14.27 15.82 -13.31
CA ALA A 129 13.64 16.01 -14.61
C ALA A 129 13.95 14.89 -15.62
N PRO A 130 12.94 14.13 -16.12
CA PRO A 130 11.52 14.11 -15.71
C PRO A 130 11.24 13.11 -14.57
N PRO A 131 10.57 13.55 -13.48
CA PRO A 131 10.27 12.68 -12.35
C PRO A 131 9.15 11.70 -12.73
N SER A 132 9.26 10.46 -12.27
CA SER A 132 8.15 9.51 -12.36
C SER A 132 8.12 8.54 -11.19
N ILE A 133 6.93 8.01 -10.93
CA ILE A 133 6.68 6.91 -10.01
C ILE A 133 5.91 5.84 -10.76
N THR A 134 6.36 4.61 -10.64
CA THR A 134 5.65 3.43 -11.16
C THR A 134 5.27 2.53 -9.99
N VAL A 135 4.00 2.15 -9.93
CA VAL A 135 3.49 1.13 -9.00
C VAL A 135 3.05 -0.08 -9.83
N ASN A 136 3.72 -1.20 -9.58
CA ASN A 136 3.34 -2.49 -10.14
C ASN A 136 2.53 -3.26 -9.09
N LEU A 137 1.36 -3.77 -9.47
CA LEU A 137 0.58 -4.68 -8.63
C LEU A 137 0.59 -6.08 -9.24
N VAL A 138 1.07 -7.07 -8.50
CA VAL A 138 0.89 -8.49 -8.81
C VAL A 138 -0.09 -9.11 -7.83
N LYS A 139 -1.13 -9.78 -8.33
CA LYS A 139 -2.07 -10.55 -7.51
C LYS A 139 -1.50 -11.94 -7.16
N SER A 140 -0.43 -11.93 -6.38
CA SER A 140 0.21 -13.14 -5.84
C SER A 140 0.76 -12.88 -4.43
N LYS A 141 0.76 -13.93 -3.60
CA LYS A 141 1.38 -13.88 -2.27
C LYS A 141 2.86 -13.50 -2.38
N PRO A 142 3.34 -12.49 -1.64
CA PRO A 142 4.75 -12.11 -1.62
C PRO A 142 5.64 -13.27 -1.17
N THR A 143 6.78 -13.45 -1.83
CA THR A 143 7.77 -14.48 -1.48
C THR A 143 8.37 -14.22 -0.10
N GLY A 144 8.62 -15.28 0.66
CA GLY A 144 9.25 -15.20 1.99
C GLY A 144 8.29 -14.82 3.12
N LEU A 145 6.98 -14.80 2.86
CA LEU A 145 5.93 -14.70 3.88
C LEU A 145 5.07 -15.97 3.89
N ASP A 146 4.84 -16.52 5.07
CA ASP A 146 3.98 -17.69 5.25
C ASP A 146 2.53 -17.33 4.97
N THR A 147 2.06 -16.26 5.62
CA THR A 147 0.71 -15.68 5.47
C THR A 147 0.82 -14.22 5.08
N ALA A 148 0.13 -13.85 3.99
CA ALA A 148 0.00 -12.49 3.51
C ALA A 148 -1.19 -12.40 2.55
N VAL A 149 -1.74 -11.19 2.40
CA VAL A 149 -2.67 -10.89 1.30
C VAL A 149 -1.97 -11.26 0.00
N ALA A 150 -2.73 -11.84 -0.95
CA ALA A 150 -2.21 -12.27 -2.25
C ALA A 150 -1.96 -11.08 -3.20
N ARG A 151 -1.23 -10.07 -2.71
CA ARG A 151 -0.83 -8.86 -3.42
C ARG A 151 0.62 -8.52 -3.11
N THR A 152 1.39 -8.27 -4.15
CA THR A 152 2.72 -7.67 -4.05
C THR A 152 2.68 -6.34 -4.80
N TYR A 153 3.02 -5.25 -4.11
CA TYR A 153 3.14 -3.92 -4.68
C TYR A 153 4.63 -3.57 -4.82
N SER A 154 5.10 -3.33 -6.04
CA SER A 154 6.47 -2.85 -6.28
C SER A 154 6.44 -1.40 -6.70
N ILE A 155 7.07 -0.53 -5.92
CA ILE A 155 7.08 0.92 -6.13
C ILE A 155 8.50 1.35 -6.50
N THR A 156 8.64 1.97 -7.66
CA THR A 156 9.91 2.49 -8.17
C THR A 156 9.79 3.96 -8.57
N THR A 157 10.89 4.68 -8.51
CA THR A 157 10.96 6.11 -8.86
C THR A 157 12.08 6.37 -9.86
N ASN A 158 11.87 7.35 -10.72
CA ASN A 158 12.89 7.95 -11.56
C ASN A 158 12.97 9.44 -11.25
N ASP A 159 14.18 10.00 -11.20
CA ASP A 159 14.39 11.43 -10.97
C ASP A 159 13.64 11.99 -9.75
N ILE A 160 13.63 11.26 -8.64
CA ILE A 160 13.17 11.75 -7.33
C ILE A 160 14.30 11.47 -6.33
N SER A 161 14.95 12.53 -5.85
CA SER A 161 16.19 12.43 -5.05
C SER A 161 15.93 12.32 -3.55
N SER A 162 14.79 12.84 -3.07
CA SER A 162 14.34 12.69 -1.69
C SER A 162 12.83 12.87 -1.61
N TYR A 163 12.20 12.18 -0.66
CA TYR A 163 10.78 12.31 -0.35
C TYR A 163 10.49 11.81 1.06
N ASN A 164 9.37 12.27 1.59
CA ASN A 164 8.65 11.65 2.69
C ASN A 164 7.20 11.50 2.22
N ALA A 165 6.79 10.26 1.98
CA ALA A 165 5.39 9.94 1.80
C ALA A 165 4.73 9.88 3.18
N GLU A 166 3.93 10.89 3.49
CA GLU A 166 3.16 10.97 4.74
C GLU A 166 2.24 9.78 4.87
N ASP A 167 1.63 9.40 3.75
CA ASP A 167 0.73 8.26 3.61
C ASP A 167 1.06 7.50 2.32
N LEU A 168 1.41 6.22 2.49
CA LEU A 168 1.38 5.23 1.42
C LEU A 168 0.26 4.24 1.74
N HIS A 169 -0.77 4.19 0.90
CA HIS A 169 -1.85 3.22 1.03
C HIS A 169 -1.65 2.04 0.06
N LEU A 170 -1.93 0.83 0.55
CA LEU A 170 -1.96 -0.40 -0.23
C LEU A 170 -3.36 -1.01 -0.09
N GLY A 171 -4.14 -0.95 -1.17
CA GLY A 171 -5.49 -1.52 -1.21
C GLY A 171 -5.51 -3.04 -1.28
N TYR A 172 -6.53 -3.66 -0.71
CA TYR A 172 -6.82 -5.08 -0.80
C TYR A 172 -8.32 -5.33 -0.98
N GLN A 173 -8.71 -6.58 -1.18
CA GLN A 173 -10.08 -7.04 -1.19
C GLN A 173 -10.33 -7.99 -0.01
N ASP A 174 -11.53 -7.98 0.56
CA ASP A 174 -11.90 -8.84 1.70
C ASP A 174 -11.70 -10.33 1.40
N SER A 175 -11.93 -10.74 0.16
CA SER A 175 -11.73 -12.11 -0.29
C SER A 175 -10.28 -12.59 -0.16
N GLU A 176 -9.30 -11.67 -0.09
CA GLU A 176 -7.87 -11.97 -0.05
C GLU A 176 -7.32 -12.07 1.39
N THR A 177 -8.14 -11.78 2.41
CA THR A 177 -7.70 -11.76 3.82
C THR A 177 -7.90 -13.10 4.53
N THR A 178 -8.29 -14.15 3.79
CA THR A 178 -8.53 -15.49 4.34
C THR A 178 -7.32 -16.01 5.12
N GLY A 179 -7.55 -16.39 6.38
CA GLY A 179 -6.50 -16.89 7.28
C GLY A 179 -5.73 -15.79 8.03
N MET A 180 -6.13 -14.53 7.90
CA MET A 180 -5.59 -13.38 8.61
C MET A 180 -6.67 -12.69 9.45
N THR A 181 -6.25 -11.96 10.49
CA THR A 181 -7.11 -11.03 11.23
C THR A 181 -7.00 -9.65 10.59
N GLU A 182 -8.06 -9.20 9.92
CA GLU A 182 -8.05 -7.98 9.12
C GLU A 182 -7.64 -6.72 9.91
N ALA A 183 -8.14 -6.55 11.13
CA ALA A 183 -7.77 -5.43 12.01
C ALA A 183 -6.28 -5.38 12.39
N ASN A 184 -5.57 -6.51 12.21
CA ASN A 184 -4.14 -6.63 12.47
C ASN A 184 -3.28 -6.44 11.21
N LEU A 185 -3.88 -6.34 10.02
CA LEU A 185 -3.13 -6.13 8.79
C LEU A 185 -2.29 -4.85 8.88
N ARG A 186 -1.04 -4.94 8.42
CA ARG A 186 -0.12 -3.80 8.32
C ARG A 186 0.64 -3.86 7.01
N ALA A 187 1.20 -2.71 6.62
CA ALA A 187 2.12 -2.61 5.49
C ALA A 187 3.53 -3.04 5.90
N TRP A 188 4.15 -3.88 5.07
CA TRP A 188 5.51 -4.37 5.25
C TRP A 188 6.35 -4.00 4.02
N ARG A 189 7.53 -3.44 4.25
CA ARG A 189 8.46 -3.04 3.19
C ARG A 189 9.59 -4.06 3.09
N HIS A 190 9.91 -4.54 1.89
CA HIS A 190 11.11 -5.34 1.68
C HIS A 190 12.36 -4.45 1.59
N ASN A 191 13.32 -4.63 2.49
CA ASN A 191 14.53 -3.79 2.51
C ASN A 191 15.69 -4.31 1.64
N GLY A 192 15.43 -5.32 0.80
CA GLY A 192 16.44 -6.03 0.00
C GLY A 192 16.92 -7.33 0.62
N SER A 193 16.61 -7.60 1.90
CA SER A 193 16.93 -8.88 2.55
C SER A 193 15.77 -9.48 3.32
N ARG A 194 14.90 -8.66 3.90
CA ARG A 194 13.75 -9.12 4.69
C ARG A 194 12.58 -8.14 4.58
N TRP A 195 11.41 -8.63 4.93
CA TRP A 195 10.22 -7.80 5.17
C TRP A 195 10.34 -7.07 6.51
N VAL A 196 10.06 -5.77 6.52
CA VAL A 196 10.14 -4.90 7.69
C VAL A 196 8.81 -4.19 7.88
N LEU A 197 8.18 -4.39 9.04
CA LEU A 197 6.96 -3.69 9.43
C LEU A 197 7.15 -2.18 9.36
N GLN A 198 6.21 -1.50 8.72
CA GLN A 198 6.17 -0.03 8.72
C GLN A 198 5.18 0.50 9.75
N THR A 199 5.48 1.69 10.29
CA THR A 199 4.54 2.43 11.13
C THR A 199 3.28 2.73 10.34
N GLY A 200 2.11 2.46 10.90
CA GLY A 200 0.85 2.66 10.22
C GLY A 200 -0.28 1.79 10.77
N GLY A 201 -1.30 1.56 9.95
CA GLY A 201 -2.52 0.87 10.36
C GLY A 201 -3.30 0.29 9.19
N VAL A 202 -4.56 -0.02 9.46
CA VAL A 202 -5.52 -0.56 8.49
C VAL A 202 -6.84 0.19 8.63
N ASP A 203 -7.46 0.44 7.49
CA ASP A 203 -8.88 0.81 7.39
C ASP A 203 -9.60 -0.42 6.81
N THR A 204 -10.35 -1.11 7.67
CA THR A 204 -11.11 -2.33 7.33
C THR A 204 -12.49 -2.01 6.74
N THR A 205 -12.83 -0.73 6.57
CA THR A 205 -14.08 -0.32 5.90
C THR A 205 -13.81 -0.06 4.42
N ASN A 206 -12.66 0.55 4.14
CA ASN A 206 -12.23 0.89 2.79
C ASN A 206 -11.17 -0.06 2.24
N ASN A 207 -10.79 -1.09 3.00
CA ASN A 207 -9.89 -2.18 2.63
C ASN A 207 -8.52 -1.70 2.13
N TYR A 208 -7.81 -0.94 2.96
CA TYR A 208 -6.41 -0.61 2.74
C TYR A 208 -5.60 -0.61 4.02
N VAL A 209 -4.31 -0.95 3.91
CA VAL A 209 -3.32 -0.62 4.94
C VAL A 209 -2.61 0.67 4.55
N TYR A 210 -2.18 1.44 5.54
CA TYR A 210 -1.36 2.63 5.32
C TYR A 210 -0.02 2.53 6.07
N ALA A 211 1.05 3.02 5.45
CA ALA A 211 2.35 3.25 6.05
C ALA A 211 2.62 4.76 6.14
N ARG A 212 3.21 5.20 7.25
CA ARG A 212 3.53 6.60 7.56
C ARG A 212 5.00 6.91 7.37
N ASP A 213 5.28 8.15 6.97
CA ASP A 213 6.62 8.72 6.88
C ASP A 213 7.60 7.86 6.06
N VAL A 214 7.12 7.30 4.94
CA VAL A 214 7.90 6.41 4.08
C VAL A 214 8.94 7.23 3.31
N THR A 215 10.21 6.91 3.52
CA THR A 215 11.37 7.56 2.87
C THR A 215 12.09 6.66 1.87
N ALA A 216 11.60 5.44 1.68
CA ALA A 216 12.15 4.50 0.73
C ALA A 216 11.04 3.61 0.14
N PHE A 217 10.97 3.55 -1.19
CA PHE A 217 10.12 2.63 -1.94
C PHE A 217 10.90 1.36 -2.31
N SER A 218 10.18 0.28 -2.63
CA SER A 218 10.68 -1.07 -2.91
C SER A 218 9.46 -1.98 -3.19
N ASP A 219 9.58 -3.28 -2.92
CA ASP A 219 8.45 -4.17 -2.78
C ASP A 219 7.75 -4.00 -1.43
N TRP A 220 6.44 -4.20 -1.45
CA TRP A 220 5.51 -4.03 -0.34
C TRP A 220 4.54 -5.19 -0.26
N ALA A 221 4.25 -5.59 0.97
CA ALA A 221 3.34 -6.67 1.32
C ALA A 221 2.32 -6.19 2.36
N ILE A 222 1.22 -6.92 2.46
CA ILE A 222 0.18 -6.73 3.46
C ILE A 222 0.03 -8.05 4.23
N THR A 223 0.23 -8.02 5.53
CA THR A 223 0.08 -9.20 6.38
C THR A 223 -0.29 -8.78 7.81
N ASP A 224 -0.99 -9.67 8.51
CA ASP A 224 -1.37 -9.53 9.91
C ASP A 224 -0.33 -10.14 10.87
N ASN A 225 0.71 -10.79 10.32
CA ASN A 225 1.81 -11.32 11.09
C ASN A 225 2.51 -10.13 11.76
N GLY A 226 2.16 -9.86 13.01
CA GLY A 226 2.63 -8.70 13.74
C GLY A 226 4.17 -8.63 13.75
N GLY A 227 4.71 -7.41 13.89
CA GLY A 227 6.10 -7.22 14.29
C GLY A 227 6.44 -8.13 15.49
N PRO A 228 7.72 -8.54 15.64
CA PRO A 228 8.13 -9.69 16.44
C PRO A 228 7.36 -9.81 17.76
N THR A 229 6.59 -10.88 17.89
CA THR A 229 5.91 -11.24 19.13
C THR A 229 6.98 -11.64 20.16
N ALA A 230 7.24 -10.71 21.09
CA ALA A 230 8.16 -10.77 22.24
C ALA A 230 9.62 -10.36 21.98
N VAL A 231 10.03 -9.27 22.66
CA VAL A 231 11.42 -9.08 23.08
C VAL A 231 11.57 -9.81 24.41
N THR A 232 12.32 -10.91 24.43
CA THR A 232 12.74 -11.55 25.67
C THR A 232 13.94 -10.77 26.21
N LEU A 233 13.79 -10.09 27.35
CA LEU A 233 14.93 -9.55 28.08
C LEU A 233 15.72 -10.73 28.66
N SER A 234 16.73 -11.19 27.93
CA SER A 234 17.51 -12.38 28.31
C SER A 234 18.27 -12.19 29.62
N THR A 235 18.71 -10.96 29.91
CA THR A 235 19.37 -10.58 31.17
C THR A 235 19.22 -9.09 31.44
N PHE A 236 19.00 -8.72 32.71
CA PHE A 236 19.22 -7.37 33.24
C PHE A 236 20.23 -7.48 34.38
N ASN A 237 21.43 -6.94 34.19
CA ASN A 237 22.44 -6.87 35.24
C ASN A 237 22.51 -5.42 35.75
N ALA A 238 22.04 -5.19 36.97
CA ALA A 238 22.39 -3.99 37.73
C ALA A 238 23.56 -4.33 38.67
N ARG A 239 24.70 -3.68 38.47
CA ARG A 239 25.83 -3.74 39.40
C ARG A 239 25.77 -2.50 40.28
N ALA A 240 25.53 -2.68 41.57
CA ALA A 240 25.78 -1.63 42.55
C ALA A 240 27.27 -1.70 42.92
N ASP A 241 28.05 -0.78 42.38
CA ASP A 241 29.42 -0.57 42.87
C ASP A 241 29.34 0.18 44.18
N ALA A 242 29.21 -0.55 45.28
CA ALA A 242 29.55 -0.01 46.58
C ALA A 242 31.08 0.07 46.67
N PRO A 243 31.68 1.26 46.90
CA PRO A 243 33.06 1.31 47.32
C PRO A 243 33.13 0.77 48.76
N SER A 244 33.53 -0.50 48.87
CA SER A 244 34.14 -1.13 50.06
C SER A 244 33.40 -1.15 51.42
N ALA A 245 33.12 -2.39 51.87
CA ALA A 245 32.95 -2.90 53.25
C ALA A 245 31.73 -2.41 54.06
N LEU A 246 30.83 -3.27 54.57
CA LEU A 246 31.03 -4.37 55.54
C LEU A 246 29.97 -5.49 55.37
N PRO A 247 30.21 -6.74 55.81
CA PRO A 247 29.27 -7.83 55.62
C PRO A 247 28.18 -7.78 56.70
N PHE A 248 26.92 -7.66 56.31
CA PHE A 248 25.80 -8.08 57.14
C PHE A 248 25.01 -9.15 56.40
N VAL A 249 25.16 -10.38 56.88
CA VAL A 249 24.22 -11.48 56.66
C VAL A 249 22.95 -11.14 57.44
N GLY A 250 21.80 -11.16 56.78
CA GLY A 250 20.53 -10.92 57.46
C GLY A 250 19.33 -11.01 56.53
N ILE A 251 18.81 -12.21 56.39
CA ILE A 251 17.47 -12.52 55.86
C ILE A 251 16.41 -11.69 56.60
N GLY A 252 15.48 -11.07 55.86
CA GLY A 252 14.28 -10.42 56.40
C GLY A 252 13.42 -9.87 55.25
N ALA A 253 12.57 -10.68 54.63
CA ALA A 253 11.16 -10.87 55.02
C ALA A 253 10.29 -9.62 54.77
N LEU A 254 9.58 -9.66 53.64
CA LEU A 254 8.15 -9.40 53.48
C LEU A 254 7.47 -8.61 54.63
N ILE A 255 7.16 -7.34 54.40
CA ILE A 255 6.24 -6.58 55.26
C ILE A 255 4.82 -6.77 54.72
N ALA A 256 4.05 -7.60 55.41
CA ALA A 256 2.60 -7.57 55.43
C ALA A 256 2.14 -6.83 56.69
N LEU A 257 1.19 -5.90 56.52
CA LEU A 257 0.55 -5.09 57.55
C LEU A 257 -0.25 -5.93 58.55
N GLY A 258 -0.15 -5.61 59.85
CA GLY A 258 -1.04 -6.16 60.88
C GLY A 258 -0.67 -5.74 62.30
N ALA A 259 -1.22 -4.61 62.75
CA ALA A 259 -1.08 -4.15 64.13
C ALA A 259 -1.95 -4.99 65.08
N GLY A 260 -1.39 -5.40 66.21
CA GLY A 260 -2.11 -6.11 67.28
C GLY A 260 -1.21 -6.31 68.51
N ALA A 261 -1.07 -5.27 69.31
CA ALA A 261 -0.34 -5.33 70.59
C ALA A 261 -1.24 -5.97 71.67
N TRP A 262 -0.78 -7.04 72.33
CA TRP A 262 -1.28 -7.45 73.65
C TRP A 262 -0.21 -8.17 74.50
N TRP A 263 0.28 -7.42 75.49
CA TRP A 263 0.58 -7.76 76.89
C TRP A 263 1.05 -9.16 77.31
N THR A 264 2.16 -9.22 78.08
CA THR A 264 2.24 -10.03 79.31
C THR A 264 3.19 -9.44 80.36
N ARG A 265 2.68 -9.42 81.61
CA ARG A 265 3.35 -9.15 82.89
C ARG A 265 4.53 -10.10 83.17
N ARG A 266 5.51 -9.65 83.97
CA ARG A 266 6.32 -10.55 84.81
C ARG A 266 6.18 -10.19 86.28
N ARG A 267 5.82 -11.20 87.07
CA ARG A 267 5.97 -11.27 88.52
C ARG A 267 7.43 -11.59 88.85
N ALA A 268 8.01 -10.87 89.81
CA ALA A 268 8.44 -11.38 91.11
C ALA A 268 8.60 -10.15 92.02
#